data_AF-A0A7V2UGB4-F1
#
_entry.id   AF-A0A7V2UGB4-F1
#
_cell.length_a   1.000
_cell.length_b   1.000
_cell.length_c   1.000
_cell.angle_alpha   90.00
_cell.angle_beta   90.00
_cell.angle_gamma   90.00
#
_symmetry.space_group_name_H-M   'P 1'
#
loop_
_entity.id
_entity.type
_entity.pdbx_description
1 polymer ?
#
loop_
_entity_poly.entity_id
_entity_poly.type
_entity_poly.pdbx_seq_one_letter_code
_entity_poly.pdbx_strand_id
1 'polypeptide(L)'
;MSQILATQPAGARRQNRRSVLPGFNLTLGYSILYLSLIVLIPLSALVLKTFTLTWPQFWEAVTAPRVLASYRLTFGASLIAALVNVVFGLLVAWVLVRYSFPGKKIADALVDLPFALPTAVAGISLTALLAGNGWIGQYLEPHGIQLAFNPNGVVIALIFIGLPFV
;
A
#
# COMPACT_ATOMS: atom_id res chain seq x y z
N MET A 1 -73.96 21.34 3.87
CA MET A 1 -72.89 21.29 2.85
C MET A 1 -71.90 22.41 3.19
N SER A 2 -70.59 22.12 3.22
CA SER A 2 -69.43 22.97 3.59
C SER A 2 -69.31 23.44 5.05
N GLN A 3 -68.34 22.88 5.79
CA GLN A 3 -67.07 23.56 6.10
C GLN A 3 -66.03 22.57 6.62
N ILE A 4 -64.89 22.55 5.93
CA ILE A 4 -63.64 21.86 6.25
C ILE A 4 -62.89 22.75 7.25
N LEU A 5 -62.38 22.21 8.36
CA LEU A 5 -61.29 22.82 9.12
C LEU A 5 -60.50 21.70 9.82
N ALA A 6 -59.44 21.22 9.18
CA ALA A 6 -58.06 21.56 9.52
C ALA A 6 -57.53 20.83 10.78
N THR A 7 -57.15 19.56 10.60
CA THR A 7 -56.16 18.91 11.46
C THR A 7 -54.80 19.58 11.24
N GLN A 8 -54.41 20.44 12.17
CA GLN A 8 -53.08 21.06 12.16
C GLN A 8 -51.98 19.99 12.31
N PRO A 9 -50.83 20.14 11.62
CA PRO A 9 -49.78 19.13 11.62
C PRO A 9 -49.07 19.09 12.97
N ALA A 10 -48.96 17.90 13.54
CA ALA A 10 -48.09 17.65 14.69
C ALA A 10 -46.65 18.03 14.33
N GLY A 11 -46.15 19.10 14.96
CA GLY A 11 -44.80 19.60 14.74
C GLY A 11 -43.77 18.50 14.94
N ALA A 12 -43.13 18.09 13.85
CA ALA A 12 -41.97 17.21 13.87
C ALA A 12 -40.84 17.93 14.62
N ARG A 13 -40.68 17.59 15.91
CA ARG A 13 -39.54 18.02 16.72
C ARG A 13 -38.25 17.65 15.98
N ARG A 14 -37.52 18.65 15.47
CA ARG A 14 -36.13 18.52 15.04
C ARG A 14 -35.34 17.91 16.19
N GLN A 15 -35.09 16.61 16.14
CA GLN A 15 -34.18 15.92 17.05
C GLN A 15 -32.78 16.49 16.79
N ASN A 16 -32.40 17.44 17.65
CA ASN A 16 -31.05 17.96 17.73
C ASN A 16 -30.14 16.79 18.11
N ARG A 17 -29.47 16.20 17.11
CA ARG A 17 -28.46 15.15 17.30
C ARG A 17 -27.30 15.77 18.07
N ARG A 18 -27.39 15.78 19.41
CA ARG A 18 -26.28 16.10 20.29
C ARG A 18 -25.17 15.10 19.97
N SER A 19 -24.11 15.56 19.31
CA SER A 19 -22.93 14.74 19.07
C SER A 19 -22.38 14.33 20.44
N VAL A 20 -22.21 13.02 20.64
CA VAL A 20 -21.70 12.39 21.87
C VAL A 20 -20.27 12.84 22.26
N LEU A 21 -19.65 13.68 21.43
CA LEU A 21 -18.36 14.35 21.68
C LEU A 21 -18.55 15.86 21.48
N PRO A 22 -18.46 16.70 22.53
CA PRO A 22 -18.45 18.15 22.37
C PRO A 22 -17.20 18.58 21.60
N GLY A 23 -17.37 19.30 20.49
CA GLY A 23 -16.25 19.79 19.66
C GLY A 23 -15.75 18.86 18.55
N PHE A 24 -16.44 17.73 18.28
CA PHE A 24 -16.04 16.76 17.25
C PHE A 24 -15.76 17.39 15.87
N ASN A 25 -16.59 18.32 15.41
CA ASN A 25 -16.40 18.97 14.11
C ASN A 25 -15.14 19.85 14.08
N LEU A 26 -14.78 20.47 15.21
CA LEU A 26 -13.63 21.36 15.30
C LEU A 26 -12.33 20.57 15.43
N THR A 27 -12.32 19.51 16.25
CA THR A 27 -11.17 18.60 16.36
C THR A 27 -10.94 17.85 15.06
N LEU A 28 -12.01 17.36 14.41
CA LEU A 28 -11.93 16.71 13.10
C LEU A 28 -11.43 17.69 12.03
N GLY A 29 -11.95 18.91 11.98
CA GLY A 29 -11.49 19.95 11.06
C GLY A 29 -10.02 20.28 11.24
N TYR A 30 -9.58 20.42 12.49
CA TYR A 30 -8.17 20.64 12.82
C TYR A 30 -7.28 19.46 12.42
N SER A 31 -7.67 18.23 12.75
CA SER A 31 -6.93 17.01 12.36
C SER A 31 -6.82 16.88 10.84
N ILE A 32 -7.92 17.06 10.10
CA ILE A 32 -7.92 16.99 8.63
C ILE A 32 -7.02 18.08 8.05
N LEU A 33 -7.14 19.32 8.53
CA LEU A 33 -6.31 20.42 8.06
C LEU A 33 -4.82 20.15 8.32
N TYR A 34 -4.48 19.68 9.52
CA TYR A 34 -3.11 19.36 9.90
C TYR A 34 -2.51 18.21 9.06
N LEU A 35 -3.23 17.09 8.94
CA LEU A 35 -2.84 15.95 8.09
C LEU A 35 -2.70 16.37 6.62
N SER A 36 -3.64 17.20 6.14
CA SER A 36 -3.61 17.72 4.77
C SER A 36 -2.37 18.58 4.54
N LEU A 37 -2.05 19.51 5.46
CA LEU A 37 -0.85 20.34 5.34
C LEU A 37 0.43 19.51 5.32
N ILE A 38 0.56 18.51 6.19
CA ILE A 38 1.74 17.62 6.24
C ILE A 38 1.99 16.93 4.90
N VAL A 39 0.93 16.50 4.20
CA VAL A 39 1.05 15.79 2.91
C VAL A 39 1.13 16.77 1.73
N LEU A 40 0.29 17.81 1.73
CA LEU A 40 0.17 18.74 0.62
C LEU A 40 1.36 19.67 0.49
N ILE A 41 2.00 20.11 1.58
CA ILE A 41 3.17 20.98 1.52
C ILE A 41 4.31 20.35 0.70
N PRO A 42 4.81 19.12 1.01
CA PRO A 42 5.90 18.53 0.24
C PRO A 42 5.51 18.19 -1.21
N LEU A 43 4.27 17.74 -1.44
CA LEU A 43 3.78 17.48 -2.80
C LEU A 43 3.69 18.77 -3.63
N SER A 44 3.18 19.85 -3.03
CA SER A 44 3.09 21.16 -3.67
C SER A 44 4.48 21.72 -3.95
N ALA A 45 5.43 21.57 -3.02
CA ALA A 45 6.81 22.00 -3.23
C ALA A 45 7.48 21.29 -4.41
N LEU A 46 7.24 19.98 -4.60
CA LEU A 46 7.72 19.24 -5.76
C LEU A 46 7.14 19.78 -7.08
N VAL A 47 5.84 20.05 -7.09
CA VAL A 47 5.13 20.60 -8.25
C VAL A 47 5.63 22.01 -8.58
N LEU A 48 5.70 22.90 -7.59
CA LEU A 48 6.22 24.26 -7.75
C LEU A 48 7.68 24.26 -8.22
N LYS A 49 8.51 23.35 -7.71
CA LYS A 49 9.89 23.19 -8.21
C LYS A 49 9.92 22.77 -9.67
N THR A 50 9.01 21.89 -10.09
CA THR A 50 8.92 21.46 -11.49
C THR A 50 8.54 22.62 -12.42
N PHE A 51 7.67 23.54 -11.98
CA PHE A 51 7.31 24.75 -12.75
C PHE A 51 8.47 25.74 -12.95
N THR A 52 9.56 25.63 -12.17
CA THR A 52 10.76 26.46 -12.40
C THR A 52 11.66 25.92 -13.52
N LEU A 53 11.42 24.70 -13.99
CA LEU A 53 12.18 24.08 -15.07
C LEU A 53 11.62 24.52 -16.43
N THR A 54 12.53 24.79 -17.37
CA THR A 54 12.15 24.91 -18.78
C THR A 54 11.75 23.54 -19.35
N TRP A 55 10.95 23.52 -20.41
CA TRP A 55 10.51 22.27 -21.05
C TRP A 55 11.67 21.31 -21.41
N PRO A 56 12.80 21.77 -21.98
CA PRO A 56 13.95 20.90 -22.24
C PRO A 56 14.58 20.31 -20.97
N GLN A 57 14.72 21.12 -19.92
CA GLN A 57 15.27 20.66 -18.63
C GLN A 57 14.35 19.63 -17.97
N PHE A 58 13.03 19.82 -18.07
CA PHE A 58 12.07 18.84 -17.61
C PHE A 58 12.21 17.52 -18.37
N TRP A 59 12.27 17.58 -19.71
CA TRP A 59 12.41 16.40 -20.54
C TRP A 59 13.72 15.65 -20.24
N GLU A 60 14.84 16.36 -20.13
CA GLU A 60 16.13 15.78 -19.76
C GLU A 60 16.08 15.12 -18.37
N ALA A 61 15.43 15.76 -17.40
CA ALA A 61 15.28 15.22 -16.05
C ALA A 61 14.46 13.92 -16.02
N VAL A 62 13.33 13.85 -16.73
CA VAL A 62 12.48 12.65 -16.75
C VAL A 62 13.01 11.56 -17.67
N THR A 63 13.82 11.92 -18.68
CA THR A 63 14.47 10.97 -19.59
C THR A 63 15.89 10.60 -19.22
N ALA A 64 16.38 11.07 -18.07
CA ALA A 64 17.70 10.74 -17.57
C ALA A 64 17.87 9.19 -17.48
N PRO A 65 19.03 8.63 -17.87
CA PRO A 65 19.25 7.19 -17.92
C PRO A 65 18.90 6.46 -16.61
N ARG A 66 19.21 7.09 -15.47
CA ARG A 66 18.87 6.59 -14.13
C ARG A 66 17.36 6.51 -13.90
N VAL A 67 16.60 7.53 -14.33
CA VAL A 67 15.15 7.60 -14.16
C VAL A 67 14.46 6.54 -15.02
N LEU A 68 14.91 6.38 -16.27
CA LEU A 68 14.43 5.32 -17.15
C LEU A 68 14.74 3.92 -16.60
N ALA A 69 15.94 3.70 -16.04
CA ALA A 69 16.29 2.45 -15.39
C ALA A 69 15.36 2.17 -14.19
N SER A 70 15.06 3.19 -13.38
CA SER A 70 14.09 3.07 -12.29
C SER A 70 12.69 2.74 -12.79
N TYR A 71 12.19 3.37 -13.86
CA TYR A 71 10.89 3.03 -14.43
C TYR A 71 10.84 1.58 -14.91
N ARG A 72 11.85 1.13 -15.67
CA ARG A 72 11.92 -0.27 -16.13
C ARG A 72 11.92 -1.25 -14.97
N LEU A 73 12.70 -0.97 -13.93
CA LEU A 73 12.74 -1.81 -12.73
C LEU A 73 11.41 -1.81 -11.99
N THR A 74 10.84 -0.64 -11.70
CA THR A 74 9.59 -0.52 -10.92
C THR A 74 8.41 -1.15 -11.65
N PHE A 75 8.19 -0.82 -12.92
CA PHE A 75 7.07 -1.39 -13.68
C PHE A 75 7.31 -2.86 -14.02
N GLY A 76 8.53 -3.23 -14.44
CA GLY A 76 8.86 -4.61 -14.77
C GLY A 76 8.76 -5.54 -13.57
N ALA A 77 9.42 -5.19 -12.45
CA ALA A 77 9.41 -6.02 -11.25
C ALA A 77 8.02 -6.10 -10.61
N SER A 78 7.27 -5.00 -10.56
CA SER A 78 5.91 -5.00 -9.99
C SER A 78 4.93 -5.78 -10.85
N LEU A 79 5.03 -5.74 -12.18
CA LEU A 79 4.20 -6.55 -13.06
C LEU A 79 4.45 -8.05 -12.87
N ILE A 80 5.73 -8.46 -12.84
CA ILE A 80 6.10 -9.87 -12.61
C ILE A 80 5.60 -10.32 -11.23
N ALA A 81 5.86 -9.53 -10.18
CA ALA A 81 5.41 -9.84 -8.83
C ALA A 81 3.88 -9.92 -8.73
N ALA A 82 3.15 -9.00 -9.39
CA ALA A 82 1.69 -9.00 -9.41
C ALA A 82 1.13 -10.25 -10.10
N LEU A 83 1.70 -10.67 -11.24
CA LEU A 83 1.28 -11.90 -11.92
C LEU A 83 1.50 -13.14 -11.04
N VAL A 84 2.66 -13.22 -10.38
CA VAL A 84 2.94 -14.30 -9.43
C VAL A 84 1.96 -14.26 -8.25
N ASN A 85 1.72 -13.09 -7.65
CA ASN A 85 0.79 -12.94 -6.54
C ASN A 85 -0.64 -13.30 -6.95
N VAL A 86 -1.13 -12.88 -8.12
CA VAL A 86 -2.47 -13.25 -8.61
C VAL A 86 -2.64 -14.76 -8.69
N VAL A 87 -1.63 -15.49 -9.16
CA VAL A 87 -1.72 -16.96 -9.26
C VAL A 87 -1.61 -17.61 -7.88
N PHE A 88 -0.53 -17.34 -7.13
CA PHE A 88 -0.26 -18.04 -5.88
C PHE A 88 -1.07 -17.50 -4.70
N GLY A 89 -1.28 -16.19 -4.62
CA GLY A 89 -2.14 -15.54 -3.62
C GLY A 89 -3.57 -16.04 -3.73
N LEU A 90 -4.14 -16.10 -4.94
CA LEU A 90 -5.48 -16.68 -5.14
C LEU A 90 -5.56 -18.14 -4.69
N LEU A 91 -4.56 -18.96 -5.01
CA LEU A 91 -4.51 -20.36 -4.57
C LEU A 91 -4.45 -20.47 -3.04
N VAL A 92 -3.59 -19.68 -2.39
CA VAL A 92 -3.45 -19.67 -0.93
C VAL A 92 -4.74 -19.18 -0.27
N ALA A 93 -5.30 -18.05 -0.73
CA ALA A 93 -6.55 -17.50 -0.23
C ALA A 93 -7.71 -18.49 -0.40
N TRP A 94 -7.81 -19.14 -1.57
CA TRP A 94 -8.80 -20.17 -1.81
C TRP A 94 -8.69 -21.32 -0.81
N VAL A 95 -7.47 -21.82 -0.59
CA VAL A 95 -7.23 -22.93 0.34
C VAL A 95 -7.57 -22.53 1.77
N LEU A 96 -7.11 -21.36 2.22
CA LEU A 96 -7.35 -20.86 3.58
C LEU A 96 -8.83 -20.54 3.83
N VAL A 97 -9.58 -20.06 2.84
CA VAL A 97 -11.01 -19.76 3.01
C VAL A 97 -11.86 -21.03 2.92
N ARG A 98 -11.55 -21.96 2.00
CA ARG A 98 -12.41 -23.12 1.72
C ARG A 98 -12.13 -24.36 2.57
N TYR A 99 -10.91 -24.55 3.05
CA TYR A 99 -10.52 -25.78 3.75
C TYR A 99 -10.20 -25.54 5.23
N SER A 100 -10.38 -26.60 6.02
CA SER A 100 -10.04 -26.66 7.43
C SER A 100 -9.07 -27.81 7.64
N PHE A 101 -7.82 -27.49 7.98
CA PHE A 101 -6.74 -28.46 8.18
C PHE A 101 -5.93 -28.11 9.45
N PRO A 102 -5.30 -29.10 10.11
CA PRO A 102 -4.43 -28.83 11.26
C PRO A 102 -3.27 -27.93 10.84
N GLY A 103 -3.07 -26.81 11.55
CA GLY A 103 -2.04 -25.81 11.22
C GLY A 103 -2.53 -24.62 10.40
N LYS A 104 -3.81 -24.56 10.01
CA LYS A 104 -4.41 -23.42 9.30
C LYS A 104 -4.09 -22.05 9.93
N LYS A 105 -4.16 -21.93 11.25
CA LYS A 105 -3.85 -20.69 11.96
C LYS A 105 -2.41 -20.21 11.79
N ILE A 106 -1.47 -21.15 11.65
CA ILE A 106 -0.06 -20.81 11.42
C ILE A 106 0.11 -20.31 9.98
N ALA A 107 -0.50 -21.00 9.01
CA ALA A 107 -0.48 -20.57 7.62
C ALA A 107 -1.11 -19.17 7.44
N ASP A 108 -2.24 -18.92 8.11
CA ASP A 108 -2.92 -17.61 8.16
C ASP A 108 -1.97 -16.52 8.71
N ALA A 109 -1.32 -16.78 9.84
CA ALA A 109 -0.35 -15.85 10.44
C ALA A 109 0.90 -15.63 9.57
N LEU A 110 1.36 -16.64 8.82
CA LEU A 110 2.48 -16.51 7.89
C LEU A 110 2.12 -15.65 6.67
N VAL A 111 0.87 -15.72 6.20
CA VAL A 111 0.37 -14.85 5.14
C VAL A 111 0.30 -13.41 5.62
N ASP A 112 -0.14 -13.15 6.85
CA ASP A 112 -0.23 -11.80 7.42
C ASP A 112 1.11 -11.23 7.94
N LEU A 113 2.14 -12.07 8.00
CA LEU A 113 3.46 -11.74 8.54
C LEU A 113 4.08 -10.46 7.93
N PRO A 114 3.99 -10.18 6.61
CA PRO A 114 4.53 -8.96 6.03
C PRO A 114 3.99 -7.66 6.66
N PHE A 115 2.76 -7.67 7.19
CA PHE A 115 2.17 -6.51 7.86
C PHE A 115 2.52 -6.40 9.33
N ALA A 116 2.78 -7.52 9.97
CA ALA A 116 3.24 -7.55 11.35
C ALA A 116 4.69 -7.04 11.48
N LEU A 117 5.49 -7.14 10.40
CA LEU A 117 6.88 -6.73 10.41
C LEU A 117 7.05 -5.22 10.15
N PRO A 118 7.94 -4.55 10.92
CA PRO A 118 8.44 -3.24 10.51
C PRO A 118 9.10 -3.33 9.13
N THR A 119 8.84 -2.35 8.26
CA THR A 119 9.33 -2.34 6.87
C THR A 119 10.84 -2.52 6.76
N ALA A 120 11.61 -1.86 7.64
CA ALA A 120 13.06 -2.00 7.70
C ALA A 120 13.49 -3.42 8.09
N VAL A 121 12.79 -4.06 9.03
CA VAL A 121 13.08 -5.42 9.50
C VAL A 121 12.79 -6.42 8.39
N ALA A 122 11.68 -6.26 7.66
CA ALA A 122 11.35 -7.10 6.50
C ALA A 122 12.45 -7.01 5.42
N GLY A 123 12.92 -5.79 5.11
CA GLY A 123 13.97 -5.58 4.12
C GLY A 123 15.31 -6.23 4.49
N ILE A 124 15.77 -6.04 5.73
CA ILE A 124 17.04 -6.63 6.20
C ILE A 124 16.92 -8.16 6.28
N SER A 125 15.80 -8.69 6.77
CA SER A 125 15.59 -10.14 6.87
C SER A 125 15.59 -10.79 5.50
N LEU A 126 14.88 -10.20 4.53
CA LEU A 126 14.85 -10.72 3.17
C LEU A 126 16.22 -10.62 2.50
N THR A 127 16.94 -9.52 2.70
CA THR A 127 18.32 -9.38 2.19
C THR A 127 19.23 -10.44 2.80
N ALA A 128 19.14 -10.69 4.12
CA ALA A 128 19.92 -11.73 4.80
C ALA A 128 19.59 -13.14 4.30
N LEU A 129 18.33 -13.42 3.93
CA LEU A 129 17.94 -14.69 3.33
C LEU A 129 18.48 -14.86 1.90
N LEU A 130 18.40 -13.80 1.10
CA LEU A 130 18.74 -13.80 -0.33
C LEU A 130 20.22 -13.51 -0.64
N ALA A 131 21.00 -13.09 0.36
CA ALA A 131 22.43 -12.88 0.22
C ALA A 131 23.18 -14.19 -0.03
N GLY A 132 24.36 -14.10 -0.62
CA GLY A 132 25.23 -15.23 -0.93
C GLY A 132 25.60 -16.12 0.27
N ASN A 133 25.73 -15.50 1.45
CA ASN A 133 25.92 -16.20 2.73
C ASN A 133 24.61 -16.50 3.46
N GLY A 134 23.47 -16.21 2.83
CA GLY A 134 22.13 -16.40 3.36
C GLY A 134 21.61 -17.81 3.09
N TRP A 135 20.55 -18.19 3.80
CA TRP A 135 19.97 -19.53 3.70
C TRP A 135 19.50 -19.90 2.29
N ILE A 136 19.03 -18.93 1.51
CA ILE A 136 18.53 -19.15 0.14
C ILE A 136 19.63 -18.79 -0.87
N GLY A 137 20.25 -17.61 -0.74
CA GLY A 137 21.21 -17.13 -1.74
C GLY A 137 22.46 -18.00 -1.87
N GLN A 138 22.90 -18.70 -0.81
CA GLN A 138 24.04 -19.62 -0.86
C GLN A 138 23.91 -20.75 -1.88
N TYR A 139 22.67 -21.16 -2.20
CA TYR A 139 22.43 -22.24 -3.17
C TYR A 139 22.32 -21.71 -4.60
N LEU A 140 22.00 -20.43 -4.78
CA LEU A 140 21.72 -19.81 -6.07
C LEU A 140 22.93 -19.06 -6.63
N GLU A 141 23.75 -18.48 -5.75
CA GLU A 141 24.94 -17.73 -6.13
C GLU A 141 26.01 -18.59 -6.85
N PRO A 142 26.27 -19.86 -6.47
CA PRO A 142 27.17 -20.74 -7.23
C PRO A 142 26.70 -21.00 -8.67
N HIS A 143 25.40 -20.86 -8.94
CA HIS A 143 24.81 -20.97 -10.27
C HIS A 143 24.76 -19.62 -11.02
N GLY A 144 25.42 -18.58 -10.48
CA GLY A 144 25.47 -17.24 -11.07
C GLY A 144 24.20 -16.41 -10.85
N ILE A 145 23.26 -16.88 -10.01
CA ILE A 145 22.00 -16.19 -9.72
C ILE A 145 22.15 -15.43 -8.41
N GLN A 146 22.53 -14.15 -8.52
CA GLN A 146 22.55 -13.24 -7.37
C GLN A 146 21.17 -12.63 -7.13
N LEU A 147 20.62 -12.83 -5.93
CA LEU A 147 19.30 -12.31 -5.55
C LEU A 147 19.39 -11.04 -4.71
N ALA A 148 20.29 -10.98 -3.73
CA ALA A 148 20.50 -9.75 -2.97
C ALA A 148 21.02 -8.61 -3.85
N PHE A 149 20.49 -7.40 -3.63
CA PHE A 149 20.86 -6.17 -4.36
C PHE A 149 20.67 -6.25 -5.89
N ASN A 150 19.87 -7.20 -6.38
CA ASN A 150 19.58 -7.43 -7.79
C ASN A 150 18.07 -7.24 -8.07
N PRO A 151 17.66 -6.83 -9.29
CA PRO A 151 16.26 -6.82 -9.70
C PRO A 151 15.45 -8.07 -9.33
N ASN A 152 16.05 -9.26 -9.40
CA ASN A 152 15.38 -10.51 -9.03
C ASN A 152 14.98 -10.54 -7.55
N GLY A 153 15.83 -10.04 -6.65
CA GLY A 153 15.49 -9.91 -5.24
C GLY A 153 14.39 -8.88 -4.99
N VAL A 154 14.33 -7.82 -5.78
CA VAL A 154 13.22 -6.83 -5.73
C VAL A 154 11.89 -7.50 -6.09
N VAL A 155 11.86 -8.36 -7.10
CA VAL A 155 10.66 -9.13 -7.46
C VAL A 155 10.21 -10.01 -6.29
N ILE A 156 11.13 -10.74 -5.65
CA ILE A 156 10.83 -11.58 -4.48
C ILE A 156 10.30 -10.73 -3.32
N ALA A 157 10.88 -9.55 -3.10
CA ALA A 157 10.42 -8.63 -2.06
C ALA A 157 8.98 -8.14 -2.32
N LEU A 158 8.67 -7.80 -3.57
CA LEU A 158 7.33 -7.37 -3.98
C LEU A 158 6.31 -8.51 -3.89
N ILE A 159 6.72 -9.76 -4.19
CA ILE A 159 5.89 -10.94 -3.97
C ILE A 159 5.57 -11.07 -2.47
N PHE A 160 6.60 -11.09 -1.63
CA PHE A 160 6.45 -11.25 -0.18
C PHE A 160 5.54 -10.18 0.44
N ILE A 161 5.71 -8.91 0.09
CA ILE A 161 4.89 -7.81 0.63
C ILE A 161 3.49 -7.78 -0.02
N GLY A 162 3.37 -8.18 -1.28
CA GLY A 162 2.14 -8.10 -2.06
C GLY A 162 1.17 -9.27 -1.85
N LEU A 163 1.68 -10.44 -1.46
CA LEU A 163 0.90 -11.67 -1.27
C LEU A 163 -0.37 -11.48 -0.42
N PRO A 164 -0.36 -10.77 0.72
CA PRO A 164 -1.54 -10.69 1.57
C PRO A 164 -2.60 -9.69 1.07
N PHE A 165 -2.34 -8.96 -0.02
CA PHE A 165 -3.27 -8.00 -0.62
C PHE A 165 -4.04 -8.56 -1.83
N VAL A 166 -3.66 -9.74 -2.32
CA VAL A 166 -4.28 -10.41 -3.47
C VAL A 166 -5.27 -11.45 -2.99
#